data_AF-A0A4Y8JTR8-F1
#
_entry.id   AF-A0A4Y8JTR8-F1
#
_cell.length_a   1.000
_cell.length_b   1.000
_cell.length_c   1.000
_cell.angle_alpha   90.00
_cell.angle_beta   90.00
_cell.angle_gamma   90.00
#
_symmetry.space_group_name_H-M   'P 1'
#
loop_
_entity.id
_entity.type
_entity.pdbx_description
1 polymer ?
#
loop_
_entity_poly.entity_id
_entity_poly.type
_entity_poly.pdbx_seq_one_letter_code
_entity_poly.pdbx_strand_id
1 'polypeptide(L)'
;MPKYDENPEQAEAEIRAASDAASKADYVVALAEENLAFAEQTLVYARESEKDDEIADAEREREQLQSDLDAIKVDAEEATENAYSVQAHWGF
;
A
#
# COMPACT_ATOMS: atom_id res chain seq x y z
N MET A 1 -4.33 -34.88 10.12
CA MET A 1 -3.34 -33.94 10.66
C MET A 1 -3.52 -32.62 9.93
N PRO A 2 -3.43 -31.47 10.62
CA PRO A 2 -3.18 -30.18 9.97
C PRO A 2 -2.04 -30.29 8.95
N LYS A 3 -2.13 -29.59 7.82
CA LYS A 3 -1.05 -29.59 6.80
C LYS A 3 0.26 -29.06 7.37
N TYR A 4 0.18 -28.15 8.33
CA TYR A 4 1.34 -27.66 9.07
C TYR A 4 2.18 -28.81 9.65
N ASP A 5 1.53 -29.82 10.25
CA ASP A 5 2.22 -30.94 10.89
C ASP A 5 2.94 -31.85 9.87
N GLU A 6 2.58 -31.76 8.59
CA GLU A 6 3.19 -32.52 7.49
C GLU A 6 4.49 -31.87 7.00
N ASN A 7 4.59 -30.53 7.03
CA ASN A 7 5.80 -29.80 6.63
C ASN A 7 5.95 -28.43 7.33
N PRO A 8 6.35 -28.40 8.62
CA PRO A 8 6.34 -27.19 9.43
C PRO A 8 7.35 -26.14 8.95
N GLU A 9 8.53 -26.54 8.47
CA GLU A 9 9.55 -25.60 7.98
C GLU A 9 9.08 -24.84 6.74
N GLN A 10 8.42 -25.53 5.80
CA GLN A 10 7.82 -24.90 4.63
C GLN A 10 6.67 -23.97 5.03
N ALA A 11 5.81 -24.42 5.95
CA ALA A 11 4.69 -23.63 6.42
C ALA A 11 5.14 -22.31 7.07
N GLU A 12 6.13 -22.36 7.97
CA GLU A 12 6.71 -21.17 8.60
C GLU A 12 7.33 -20.21 7.58
N ALA A 13 8.03 -20.74 6.58
CA ALA A 13 8.66 -19.93 5.54
C ALA A 13 7.63 -19.21 4.67
N GLU A 14 6.59 -19.91 4.22
CA GLU A 14 5.52 -19.34 3.41
C GLU A 14 4.68 -18.32 4.17
N ILE A 15 4.28 -18.64 5.42
CA ILE A 15 3.52 -17.72 6.27
C ILE A 15 4.34 -16.45 6.52
N ARG A 16 5.62 -16.58 6.88
CA ARG A 16 6.48 -15.41 7.10
C ARG A 16 6.60 -14.57 5.85
N ALA A 17 6.86 -15.18 4.69
CA ALA A 17 7.02 -14.46 3.44
C ALA A 17 5.74 -13.68 3.06
N ALA A 18 4.57 -14.30 3.21
CA ALA A 18 3.30 -13.65 2.90
C ALA A 18 2.97 -12.52 3.89
N SER A 19 3.19 -12.72 5.20
CA SER A 19 3.01 -11.68 6.20
C SER A 19 3.98 -10.51 6.02
N ASP A 20 5.25 -10.77 5.72
CA ASP A 20 6.25 -9.74 5.43
C ASP A 20 5.86 -8.93 4.18
N ALA A 21 5.31 -9.56 3.15
CA ALA A 21 4.82 -8.88 1.95
C ALA A 21 3.64 -7.96 2.26
N ALA A 22 2.65 -8.44 3.03
CA ALA A 22 1.50 -7.62 3.46
C ALA A 22 1.95 -6.40 4.28
N SER A 23 2.83 -6.59 5.27
CA SER A 23 3.35 -5.48 6.08
C SER A 23 4.15 -4.46 5.27
N LYS A 24 4.88 -4.90 4.23
CA LYS A 24 5.56 -3.98 3.31
C LYS A 24 4.57 -3.21 2.45
N ALA A 25 3.51 -3.86 1.96
CA ALA A 25 2.50 -3.18 1.18
C ALA A 25 1.77 -2.10 2.01
N ASP A 26 1.41 -2.40 3.26
CA ASP A 26 0.85 -1.41 4.19
C ASP A 26 1.80 -0.21 4.42
N TYR A 27 3.10 -0.48 4.55
CA TYR A 27 4.11 0.57 4.69
C TYR A 27 4.19 1.46 3.44
N VAL A 28 4.09 0.87 2.24
CA VAL A 28 4.06 1.63 0.97
C VAL A 28 2.80 2.46 0.85
N VAL A 29 1.63 1.95 1.27
CA VAL A 29 0.38 2.73 1.36
C VAL A 29 0.60 3.96 2.23
N ALA A 30 1.16 3.79 3.44
CA ALA A 30 1.39 4.90 4.36
C ALA A 30 2.32 5.99 3.77
N LEU A 31 3.38 5.58 3.07
CA LEU A 31 4.26 6.52 2.37
C LEU A 31 3.56 7.25 1.21
N ALA A 32 2.71 6.55 0.45
CA ALA A 32 1.94 7.16 -0.63
C ALA A 32 0.91 8.17 -0.09
N GLU A 33 0.28 7.88 1.05
CA GLU A 33 -0.61 8.82 1.74
C GLU A 33 0.13 10.08 2.22
N GLU A 34 1.35 9.93 2.76
CA GLU A 34 2.19 11.06 3.15
C GLU A 34 2.55 11.95 1.95
N ASN A 35 2.94 11.34 0.83
CA ASN A 35 3.26 12.06 -0.40
C ASN A 35 2.05 12.82 -0.95
N LEU A 36 0.87 12.20 -0.94
CA LEU A 36 -0.38 12.86 -1.36
C LEU A 36 -0.69 14.07 -0.46
N ALA A 37 -0.57 13.91 0.86
CA ALA A 37 -0.78 15.01 1.81
C ALA A 37 0.19 16.18 1.58
N PHE A 38 1.45 15.89 1.23
CA PHE A 38 2.43 16.93 0.86
C PHE A 38 2.05 17.66 -0.43
N ALA A 39 1.57 16.94 -1.45
CA ALA A 39 1.09 17.54 -2.69
C ALA A 39 -0.15 18.42 -2.47
N GLU A 40 -1.09 17.97 -1.64
CA GLU A 40 -2.26 18.78 -1.23
C GLU A 40 -1.84 20.07 -0.52
N GLN A 41 -0.84 20.00 0.36
CA GLN A 41 -0.31 21.19 1.03
C GLN A 41 0.33 22.15 0.03
N THR A 42 1.08 21.63 -0.94
CA THR A 42 1.71 22.43 -2.01
C THR A 42 0.65 23.13 -2.86
N LEU A 43 -0.45 22.44 -3.19
CA LEU A 43 -1.59 23.02 -3.90
C LEU A 43 -2.24 24.16 -3.11
N VAL A 44 -2.38 24.02 -1.79
CA VAL A 44 -2.88 25.11 -0.93
C VAL A 44 -1.97 26.33 -1.04
N TYR A 45 -0.64 26.15 -0.93
CA TYR A 45 0.31 27.26 -1.05
C TYR A 45 0.30 27.93 -2.42
N ALA A 46 0.18 27.16 -3.50
CA ALA A 46 0.08 27.70 -4.86
C ALA A 46 -1.18 28.56 -5.04
N ARG A 47 -2.32 28.10 -4.47
CA ARG A 47 -3.59 28.84 -4.46
C ARG A 47 -3.51 30.13 -3.64
N GLU A 48 -2.90 30.08 -2.46
CA GLU A 48 -2.70 31.28 -1.62
C GLU A 48 -1.77 32.31 -2.27
N SER A 49 -0.86 31.86 -3.13
CA SER A 49 0.10 32.72 -3.83
C SER A 49 -0.41 33.23 -5.18
N GLU A 50 -1.64 32.91 -5.58
CA GLU A 50 -2.26 33.28 -6.87
C GLU A 50 -1.40 32.92 -8.10
N LYS A 51 -0.71 31.79 -8.04
CA LYS A 51 0.18 31.32 -9.12
C LYS A 51 -0.52 30.29 -10.00
N ASP A 52 -1.35 30.77 -10.91
CA ASP A 52 -2.23 29.93 -11.75
C ASP A 52 -1.51 28.77 -12.45
N ASP A 53 -0.30 28.98 -12.97
CA ASP A 53 0.50 27.93 -13.61
C ASP A 53 0.96 26.85 -12.60
N GLU A 54 1.37 27.25 -11.39
CA GLU A 54 1.77 26.32 -10.32
C GLU A 54 0.55 25.57 -9.74
N ILE A 55 -0.63 26.19 -9.74
CA ILE A 55 -1.88 25.53 -9.32
C ILE A 55 -2.21 24.38 -10.27
N ALA A 56 -2.18 24.63 -11.59
CA ALA A 56 -2.52 23.61 -12.57
C ALA A 56 -1.56 22.41 -12.53
N ASP A 57 -0.27 22.66 -12.31
CA ASP A 57 0.72 21.58 -12.18
C ASP A 57 0.55 20.81 -10.86
N ALA A 58 0.29 21.50 -9.74
CA ALA A 58 0.03 20.86 -8.45
C ALA A 58 -1.28 20.05 -8.44
N GLU A 59 -2.33 20.51 -9.14
CA GLU A 59 -3.58 19.73 -9.29
C GLU A 59 -3.34 18.43 -10.06
N ARG A 60 -2.56 18.50 -11.15
CA ARG A 60 -2.20 17.31 -11.94
C ARG A 60 -1.37 16.32 -11.13
N GLU A 61 -0.41 16.80 -10.36
CA GLU A 61 0.40 15.95 -9.48
C GLU A 61 -0.45 15.29 -8.40
N ARG A 62 -1.35 16.04 -7.74
CA ARG A 62 -2.29 15.50 -6.74
C ARG A 62 -3.23 14.46 -7.33
N GLU A 63 -3.69 14.65 -8.56
CA GLU A 63 -4.52 13.66 -9.27
C GLU A 63 -3.75 12.38 -9.59
N GLN A 64 -2.50 12.50 -10.06
CA GLN A 64 -1.66 11.35 -10.33
C GLN A 64 -1.35 10.57 -9.04
N LEU A 65 -0.94 11.26 -7.97
CA LEU A 65 -0.64 10.63 -6.68
C LEU A 65 -1.87 9.97 -6.06
N GLN A 66 -3.06 10.54 -6.23
CA GLN A 66 -4.31 9.89 -5.79
C GLN A 66 -4.55 8.60 -6.58
N SER A 67 -4.38 8.62 -7.91
CA SER A 67 -4.54 7.43 -8.74
C SER A 67 -3.52 6.35 -8.38
N ASP A 68 -2.28 6.74 -8.12
CA ASP A 68 -1.22 5.81 -7.72
C ASP A 68 -1.52 5.22 -6.32
N LEU A 69 -1.99 6.04 -5.39
CA LEU A 69 -2.41 5.59 -4.05
C LEU A 69 -3.55 4.57 -4.14
N ASP A 70 -4.56 4.82 -4.98
CA ASP A 70 -5.68 3.90 -5.15
C ASP A 70 -5.20 2.54 -5.69
N ALA A 71 -4.26 2.53 -6.65
CA ALA A 71 -3.65 1.30 -7.15
C ALA A 71 -2.84 0.56 -6.07
N ILE A 72 -2.02 1.30 -5.30
CA ILE A 72 -1.22 0.73 -4.20
C ILE A 72 -2.12 0.13 -3.12
N LYS A 73 -3.27 0.75 -2.82
CA LYS A 73 -4.24 0.21 -1.85
C LYS A 73 -4.82 -1.13 -2.30
N VAL A 74 -5.15 -1.26 -3.59
CA VAL A 74 -5.60 -2.53 -4.17
C VAL A 74 -4.50 -3.59 -4.03
N ASP A 75 -3.26 -3.26 -4.40
CA ASP A 75 -2.13 -4.20 -4.27
C ASP A 75 -1.89 -4.62 -2.81
N ALA A 76 -2.07 -3.71 -1.84
CA ALA A 76 -1.92 -4.00 -0.42
C ALA A 76 -3.04 -4.88 0.15
N GLU A 77 -4.28 -4.67 -0.31
CA GLU A 77 -5.41 -5.54 -0.01
C GLU A 77 -5.15 -6.95 -0.55
N GLU A 78 -4.72 -7.09 -1.81
CA GLU A 78 -4.37 -8.40 -2.39
C GLU A 78 -3.23 -9.10 -1.62
N ALA A 79 -2.19 -8.38 -1.20
CA ALA A 79 -1.10 -8.92 -0.41
C ALA A 79 -1.59 -9.44 0.96
N THR A 80 -2.51 -8.71 1.58
CA THR A 80 -3.14 -9.07 2.86
C THR A 80 -4.02 -10.31 2.71
N GLU A 81 -4.85 -10.36 1.66
CA GLU A 81 -5.68 -11.53 1.34
C GLU A 81 -4.82 -12.77 1.08
N ASN A 82 -3.70 -12.62 0.36
CA ASN A 82 -2.76 -13.70 0.14
C ASN A 82 -2.15 -14.20 1.46
N ALA A 83 -1.78 -13.29 2.38
CA ALA A 83 -1.29 -13.68 3.71
C ALA A 83 -2.33 -14.51 4.49
N TYR A 84 -3.61 -14.11 4.47
CA TYR A 84 -4.68 -14.89 5.07
C TYR A 84 -4.90 -16.23 4.38
N SER A 85 -4.86 -16.27 3.04
CA SER A 85 -5.00 -17.51 2.28
C SER A 85 -3.87 -18.50 2.58
N VAL A 86 -2.63 -18.03 2.74
CA VAL A 86 -1.48 -18.88 3.12
C VAL A 86 -1.66 -19.41 4.54
N GLN A 87 -2.08 -18.59 5.50
CA GLN A 87 -2.37 -19.04 6.87
C GLN A 87 -3.47 -20.10 6.89
N ALA A 88 -4.58 -19.86 6.19
CA ALA A 88 -5.68 -20.80 6.07
C ALA A 88 -5.28 -22.10 5.37
N HIS A 89 -4.40 -22.03 4.36
CA HIS A 89 -3.85 -23.23 3.70
C HIS A 89 -3.15 -24.15 4.71
N TRP A 90 -2.37 -23.57 5.62
CA TRP A 90 -1.61 -24.31 6.63
C TRP A 90 -2.44 -24.70 7.86
N GLY A 91 -3.63 -24.13 8.02
CA GLY A 91 -4.62 -24.49 9.05
C GLY A 91 -4.69 -23.52 10.24
N PHE A 92 -4.34 -22.24 10.02
CA PHE A 92 -4.48 -21.15 10.97
C PHE A 92 -5.71 -20.27 10.66
#